data_AF-A0A8J2N7S9-F1
#
_entry.id   AF-A0A8J2N7S9-F1
#
_cell.length_a   1.000
_cell.length_b   1.000
_cell.length_c   1.000
_cell.angle_alpha   90.00
_cell.angle_beta   90.00
_cell.angle_gamma   90.00
#
_symmetry.space_group_name_H-M   'P 1'
#
loop_
_entity.id
_entity.type
_entity.pdbx_description
1 polymer ?
#
loop_
_entity_poly.entity_id
_entity_poly.type
_entity_poly.pdbx_seq_one_letter_code
_entity_poly.pdbx_strand_id
1 'polypeptide(L)'
;MAHTFRPASPAEQLPAYYQDTGDENIQYCFRDFDSERNFDLFDRQTREHKSSNFCIDFGEDDAFCAFDLDAQAYEKLFNSPRPTELHTRWINIWMPYNQKDLIRTLASHFDFTPR
;
A
#
# COMPACT_ATOMS: atom_id res chain seq x y z
N MET A 1 7.99 -15.93 -2.96
CA MET A 1 8.07 -14.52 -3.41
C MET A 1 6.67 -13.95 -3.26
N ALA A 2 6.53 -12.79 -2.63
CA ALA A 2 5.24 -12.13 -2.55
C ALA A 2 4.79 -11.77 -3.98
N HIS A 3 3.57 -12.14 -4.33
CA HIS A 3 3.00 -11.82 -5.64
C HIS A 3 2.37 -10.44 -5.52
N THR A 4 2.87 -9.45 -6.24
CA THR A 4 2.26 -8.12 -6.28
C THR A 4 0.89 -8.18 -6.93
N PHE A 5 -0.14 -7.76 -6.21
CA PHE A 5 -1.49 -7.65 -6.74
C PHE A 5 -1.55 -6.42 -7.67
N ARG A 6 -1.51 -6.67 -8.98
CA ARG A 6 -1.71 -5.64 -10.00
C ARG A 6 -3.12 -5.77 -10.58
N PRO A 7 -4.02 -4.80 -10.33
CA PRO A 7 -5.33 -4.78 -10.99
C PRO A 7 -5.17 -4.77 -12.51
N ALA A 8 -6.02 -5.51 -13.22
CA ALA A 8 -5.94 -5.62 -14.68
C ALA A 8 -6.35 -4.32 -15.41
N SER A 9 -7.12 -3.46 -14.76
CA SER A 9 -7.45 -2.13 -15.29
C SER A 9 -6.37 -1.11 -14.93
N PRO A 10 -6.05 -0.16 -15.82
CA PRO A 10 -5.16 0.94 -15.48
C PRO A 10 -5.69 1.69 -14.25
N ALA A 11 -4.77 2.28 -13.49
CA ALA A 11 -5.15 3.16 -12.39
C ALA A 11 -6.00 4.32 -12.93
N GLU A 12 -6.94 4.80 -12.11
CA GLU A 12 -7.46 6.15 -12.31
C GLU A 12 -6.30 7.16 -12.22
N GLN A 13 -6.58 8.43 -12.51
CA GLN A 13 -5.58 9.47 -12.34
C GLN A 13 -5.26 9.62 -10.84
N LEU A 14 -4.19 8.97 -10.40
CA LEU A 14 -3.74 9.01 -9.01
C LEU A 14 -3.27 10.42 -8.62
N PRO A 15 -3.37 10.80 -7.34
CA PRO A 15 -2.70 11.99 -6.82
C PRO A 15 -1.21 12.04 -7.19
N ALA A 16 -0.69 13.25 -7.39
CA ALA A 16 0.72 13.48 -7.75
C ALA A 16 1.67 12.80 -6.77
N TYR A 17 1.31 12.74 -5.49
CA TYR A 17 2.04 12.01 -4.45
C TYR A 17 2.46 10.59 -4.85
N TYR A 18 1.53 9.79 -5.40
CA TYR A 18 1.83 8.41 -5.81
C TYR A 18 2.62 8.36 -7.12
N GLN A 19 2.37 9.30 -8.04
CA GLN A 19 3.07 9.39 -9.32
C GLN A 19 4.56 9.76 -9.11
N ASP A 20 4.82 10.73 -8.24
CA ASP A 20 6.15 11.31 -8.01
C ASP A 20 7.10 10.36 -7.24
N THR A 21 6.58 9.25 -6.70
CA THR A 21 7.40 8.20 -6.06
C THR A 21 8.39 7.54 -7.03
N GLY A 22 8.08 7.56 -8.34
CA GLY A 22 8.85 6.89 -9.38
C GLY A 22 8.87 5.36 -9.27
N ASP A 23 7.97 4.77 -8.48
CA ASP A 23 7.85 3.33 -8.30
C ASP A 23 6.64 2.78 -9.06
N GLU A 24 6.90 1.85 -9.97
CA GLU A 24 5.83 1.26 -10.79
C GLU A 24 4.80 0.51 -9.93
N ASN A 25 5.22 -0.21 -8.87
CA ASN A 25 4.26 -0.94 -8.05
C ASN A 25 3.29 0.02 -7.36
N ILE A 26 3.78 1.16 -6.85
CA ILE A 26 2.91 2.20 -6.27
C ILE A 26 1.93 2.72 -7.31
N GLN A 27 2.43 3.15 -8.47
CA GLN A 27 1.61 3.72 -9.54
C GLN A 27 0.57 2.74 -10.10
N TYR A 28 0.90 1.45 -10.16
CA TYR A 28 0.00 0.42 -10.68
C TYR A 28 -0.94 -0.18 -9.65
N CYS A 29 -0.64 -0.13 -8.34
CA CYS A 29 -1.42 -0.85 -7.33
C CYS A 29 -2.37 0.07 -6.56
N PHE A 30 -2.02 1.32 -6.31
CA PHE A 30 -2.93 2.24 -5.61
C PHE A 30 -4.15 2.56 -6.45
N ARG A 31 -5.33 2.57 -5.82
CA ARG A 31 -6.59 3.06 -6.39
C ARG A 31 -7.34 3.89 -5.36
N ASP A 32 -8.22 4.75 -5.85
CA ASP A 32 -9.22 5.44 -5.03
C ASP A 32 -10.07 4.40 -4.29
N PHE A 33 -10.02 4.41 -2.95
CA PHE A 33 -10.73 3.47 -2.10
C PHE A 33 -12.19 3.84 -1.90
N ASP A 34 -12.56 5.11 -2.08
CA ASP A 34 -13.94 5.61 -1.93
C ASP A 34 -14.81 5.30 -3.15
N SER A 35 -14.18 4.94 -4.27
CA SER A 35 -14.85 4.34 -5.43
C SER A 35 -15.44 2.97 -5.08
N GLU A 36 -16.77 2.83 -5.16
CA GLU A 36 -17.52 1.59 -4.87
C GLU A 36 -16.93 0.37 -5.62
N ARG A 37 -16.53 0.56 -6.88
CA ARG A 37 -15.91 -0.49 -7.70
C ARG A 37 -14.59 -0.99 -7.10
N ASN A 38 -13.76 -0.07 -6.62
CA ASN A 38 -12.46 -0.39 -6.06
C ASN A 38 -12.63 -0.97 -4.65
N PHE A 39 -13.56 -0.44 -3.86
CA PHE A 39 -13.94 -1.03 -2.58
C PHE A 39 -14.31 -2.51 -2.72
N ASP A 40 -15.20 -2.85 -3.66
CA ASP A 40 -15.59 -4.24 -3.94
C ASP A 40 -14.40 -5.12 -4.34
N LEU A 41 -13.45 -4.56 -5.10
CA LEU A 41 -12.23 -5.26 -5.49
C LEU A 41 -11.36 -5.57 -4.26
N PHE A 42 -11.12 -4.57 -3.42
CA PHE A 42 -10.30 -4.68 -2.22
C PHE A 42 -10.93 -5.58 -1.17
N ASP A 43 -12.23 -5.46 -0.94
CA ASP A 43 -13.01 -6.32 -0.05
C ASP A 43 -12.90 -7.79 -0.46
N ARG A 44 -12.99 -8.12 -1.76
CA ARG A 44 -12.71 -9.48 -2.25
C ARG A 44 -11.25 -9.89 -2.00
N GLN A 45 -10.31 -8.99 -2.26
CA GLN A 45 -8.88 -9.25 -2.07
C GLN A 45 -8.52 -9.52 -0.60
N THR A 46 -9.18 -8.89 0.39
CA THR A 46 -8.97 -9.20 1.82
C THR A 46 -9.32 -10.64 2.19
N ARG A 47 -10.21 -11.29 1.41
CA ARG A 47 -10.67 -12.68 1.64
C ARG A 47 -9.83 -13.69 0.87
N GLU A 48 -8.98 -13.23 -0.05
CA GLU A 48 -8.14 -14.09 -0.86
C GLU A 48 -6.95 -14.59 -0.03
N HIS A 49 -6.82 -15.92 0.07
CA HIS A 49 -5.76 -16.57 0.87
C HIS A 49 -4.32 -16.26 0.42
N LYS A 50 -4.15 -15.69 -0.77
CA LYS A 50 -2.85 -15.31 -1.34
C LYS A 50 -2.44 -13.86 -1.01
N SER A 51 -3.37 -13.06 -0.50
CA SER A 51 -3.08 -11.68 -0.07
C SER A 51 -2.09 -11.71 1.11
N SER A 52 -1.07 -10.88 0.98
CA SER A 52 0.08 -10.79 1.87
C SER A 52 0.02 -9.52 2.72
N ASN A 53 -0.31 -8.38 2.13
CA ASN A 53 -0.48 -7.12 2.89
C ASN A 53 -1.41 -6.15 2.16
N PHE A 54 -1.84 -5.10 2.86
CA PHE A 54 -2.37 -3.90 2.22
C PHE A 54 -1.86 -2.65 2.91
N CYS A 55 -1.91 -1.55 2.16
CA CYS A 55 -1.70 -0.19 2.61
C CYS A 55 -2.96 0.62 2.26
N ILE A 56 -3.49 1.38 3.21
CA ILE A 56 -4.52 2.39 2.99
C ILE A 56 -3.98 3.72 3.51
N ASP A 57 -3.90 4.72 2.65
CA ASP A 57 -3.70 6.11 3.06
C ASP A 57 -5.06 6.81 3.07
N PHE A 58 -5.38 7.53 4.13
CA PHE A 58 -6.68 8.20 4.23
C PHE A 58 -6.63 9.51 5.03
N GLY A 59 -7.56 10.37 4.64
CA GLY A 59 -7.82 11.70 5.17
C GLY A 59 -9.23 11.86 5.71
N GLU A 60 -9.68 13.12 5.75
CA GLU A 60 -11.09 13.46 5.96
C GLU A 60 -11.91 13.22 4.68
N ASP A 61 -11.35 13.57 3.53
CA ASP A 61 -12.07 13.60 2.25
C ASP A 61 -11.75 12.44 1.31
N ASP A 62 -10.53 11.89 1.37
CA ASP A 62 -10.04 10.92 0.39
C ASP A 62 -9.34 9.72 1.05
N ALA A 63 -9.51 8.54 0.45
CA ALA A 63 -8.79 7.33 0.79
C ALA A 63 -8.24 6.61 -0.45
N PHE A 64 -7.04 6.03 -0.34
CA PHE A 64 -6.39 5.28 -1.40
C PHE A 64 -5.80 3.97 -0.86
N CYS A 65 -6.00 2.87 -1.59
CA CYS A 65 -5.58 1.54 -1.15
C CYS A 65 -4.73 0.82 -2.20
N ALA A 66 -3.75 0.06 -1.74
CA ALA A 66 -2.98 -0.89 -2.53
C ALA A 66 -2.79 -2.21 -1.77
N PHE A 67 -2.70 -3.32 -2.50
CA PHE A 67 -2.42 -4.65 -1.96
C PHE A 67 -1.05 -5.16 -2.40
N ASP A 68 -0.47 -6.01 -1.55
CA ASP A 68 0.71 -6.82 -1.81
C ASP A 68 1.92 -6.00 -2.30
N LEU A 69 2.11 -4.83 -1.68
CA LEU A 69 3.29 -4.01 -1.88
C LEU A 69 4.52 -4.69 -1.27
N ASP A 70 5.66 -4.57 -1.94
CA ASP A 70 6.93 -5.11 -1.46
C ASP A 70 7.70 -4.09 -0.62
N ALA A 71 8.81 -4.52 -0.02
CA ALA A 71 9.63 -3.68 0.85
C ALA A 71 10.12 -2.40 0.15
N GLN A 72 10.47 -2.49 -1.13
CA GLN A 72 10.95 -1.35 -1.92
C GLN A 72 9.83 -0.30 -2.12
N ALA A 73 8.62 -0.73 -2.46
CA ALA A 73 7.48 0.18 -2.57
C ALA A 73 7.20 0.89 -1.23
N TYR A 74 7.27 0.18 -0.10
CA TYR A 74 7.13 0.83 1.21
C TYR A 74 8.25 1.83 1.51
N GLU A 75 9.51 1.52 1.20
CA GLU A 75 10.62 2.48 1.34
C GLU A 75 10.38 3.75 0.52
N LYS A 76 9.88 3.61 -0.71
CA LYS A 76 9.51 4.75 -1.56
C LYS A 76 8.37 5.57 -0.96
N LEU A 77 7.33 4.91 -0.46
CA LEU A 77 6.20 5.58 0.21
C LEU A 77 6.62 6.32 1.50
N PHE A 78 7.61 5.81 2.23
CA PHE A 78 8.10 6.43 3.47
C PHE A 78 9.06 7.59 3.24
N ASN A 79 9.86 7.52 2.17
CA ASN A 79 10.78 8.59 1.80
C ASN A 79 10.12 9.72 0.98
N SER A 80 8.92 9.47 0.46
CA SER A 80 8.14 10.49 -0.26
C SER A 80 7.38 11.38 0.72
N PRO A 81 7.41 12.71 0.57
CA PRO A 81 6.68 13.62 1.45
C PRO A 81 5.19 13.37 1.32
N ARG A 82 4.57 12.86 2.39
CA ARG A 82 3.14 12.53 2.38
C ARG A 82 2.31 13.82 2.38
N PRO A 83 1.25 13.91 1.57
CA PRO A 83 0.35 15.05 1.61
C PRO A 83 -0.33 15.16 2.97
N THR A 84 -0.63 16.39 3.38
CA THR A 84 -1.24 16.69 4.69
C THR A 84 -2.66 16.18 4.82
N GLU A 85 -3.38 16.10 3.70
CA GLU A 85 -4.73 15.57 3.58
C GLU A 85 -4.77 14.06 3.83
N LEU A 86 -3.75 13.31 3.39
CA LEU A 86 -3.61 11.86 3.62
C LEU A 86 -2.80 11.57 4.89
N HIS A 87 -3.17 12.21 5.99
CA HIS A 87 -2.41 12.19 7.24
C HIS A 87 -2.28 10.80 7.91
N THR A 88 -3.17 9.85 7.62
CA THR A 88 -3.17 8.52 8.26
C THR A 88 -2.84 7.43 7.24
N ARG A 89 -1.96 6.50 7.64
CA ARG A 89 -1.62 5.29 6.86
C ARG A 89 -1.89 4.05 7.70
N TRP A 90 -2.77 3.17 7.23
CA TRP A 90 -3.00 1.84 7.79
C TRP A 90 -2.30 0.77 6.95
N ILE A 91 -1.37 0.06 7.57
CA ILE A 91 -0.70 -1.10 6.99
C ILE A 91 -1.18 -2.36 7.71
N ASN A 92 -1.68 -3.35 6.96
CA ASN A 92 -1.99 -4.68 7.47
C ASN A 92 -1.08 -5.71 6.81
N ILE A 93 -0.55 -6.66 7.59
CA ILE A 93 0.38 -7.68 7.13
C ILE A 93 -0.12 -9.04 7.61
N TRP A 94 -0.52 -9.89 6.67
CA TRP A 94 -0.82 -11.29 6.94
C TRP A 94 0.45 -12.13 6.92
N MET A 95 0.52 -13.15 7.78
CA MET A 95 1.64 -14.10 7.83
C MET A 95 3.02 -13.41 7.79
N PRO A 96 3.32 -12.49 8.73
CA PRO A 96 4.48 -11.59 8.65
C PRO A 96 5.84 -12.31 8.57
N TYR A 97 5.92 -13.57 9.04
CA TYR A 97 7.12 -14.40 8.94
C TYR A 97 7.52 -14.72 7.49
N ASN A 98 6.61 -14.60 6.52
CA ASN A 98 6.87 -14.74 5.09
C ASN A 98 7.34 -13.43 4.42
N GLN A 99 7.28 -12.31 5.13
CA GLN A 99 7.53 -10.96 4.61
C GLN A 99 8.65 -10.26 5.38
N LYS A 100 9.74 -10.99 5.65
CA LYS A 100 10.82 -10.53 6.55
C LYS A 100 11.45 -9.21 6.11
N ASP A 101 11.61 -9.00 4.81
CA ASP A 101 12.21 -7.76 4.29
C ASP A 101 11.28 -6.57 4.52
N LEU A 102 9.97 -6.74 4.27
CA LEU A 102 8.97 -5.72 4.61
C LEU A 102 8.97 -5.41 6.12
N ILE A 103 8.99 -6.44 6.98
CA ILE A 103 9.03 -6.23 8.43
C ILE A 103 10.29 -5.46 8.86
N ARG A 104 11.45 -5.73 8.24
CA ARG A 104 12.69 -4.96 8.50
C ARG A 104 12.55 -3.50 8.06
N THR A 105 12.03 -3.26 6.86
CA THR A 105 11.78 -1.90 6.36
C THR A 105 10.88 -1.11 7.30
N LEU A 106 9.78 -1.71 7.77
CA LEU A 106 8.87 -1.07 8.73
C LEU A 106 9.54 -0.82 10.08
N ALA A 107 10.24 -1.81 10.60
CA ALA A 107 10.95 -1.70 11.87
C ALA A 107 12.01 -0.59 11.84
N SER A 108 12.76 -0.46 10.74
CA SER A 108 13.74 0.61 10.57
C SER A 108 13.10 1.99 10.43
N HIS A 109 11.97 2.10 9.71
CA HIS A 109 11.30 3.39 9.53
C HIS A 109 10.63 3.90 10.82
N PHE A 110 9.98 3.02 11.58
CA PHE A 110 9.26 3.36 12.81
C PHE A 110 10.07 3.15 14.09
N ASP A 111 11.37 2.88 13.97
CA ASP A 111 12.31 2.65 15.07
C ASP A 111 11.82 1.60 16.09
N PHE A 112 11.36 0.46 15.58
CA PHE A 112 10.96 -0.65 16.44
C PHE A 112 12.18 -1.21 17.17
N THR A 113 12.07 -1.39 18.49
CA THR A 113 13.15 -2.00 19.25
C THR A 113 13.37 -3.45 18.79
N PRO A 114 14.62 -3.88 18.58
CA PRO A 114 14.94 -5.28 18.33
C PRO A 114 14.38 -6.17 19.44
N ARG A 115 13.91 -7.37 19.07
CA ARG A 115 13.50 -8.40 20.04
C ARG A 115 14.69 -9.23 20.49
#